data_AF-A0A1R1BQ94-F1
#
_entry.id   AF-A0A1R1BQ94-F1
#
_cell.length_a   1.000
_cell.length_b   1.000
_cell.length_c   1.000
_cell.angle_alpha   90.00
_cell.angle_beta   90.00
_cell.angle_gamma   90.00
#
_symmetry.space_group_name_H-M   'P 1'
#
loop_
_entity.id
_entity.type
_entity.pdbx_description
1 polymer ?
#
loop_
_entity_poly.entity_id
_entity_poly.type
_entity_poly.pdbx_seq_one_letter_code
_entity_poly.pdbx_strand_id
1 'polypeptide(L)'
;MEIDIRTQLLSLAEPEYQKFSAALIPNITNVLGVRLPVLRKIAKQLAAGDWRTYLETADDEYFEEVMLQAMVIGHVQADLDELLKAIEAFVPKIDNWSVCDSFCAGLKYTKVHSEPMWAFLQPYLRSDQEYEIRFGVVMLLNFYLDERYIDQVLSALDQIRHEAYYVKMAVAWAISMAYVKQPEVTMCYLKHNTLDDFTYNKALQKITESYRVDPETKQMIRSMKRKVKKQATS
;
A
#
# COMPACT_ATOMS: atom_id res chain seq x y z
N MET A 1 -0.54 33.57 15.29
CA MET A 1 -0.34 33.17 13.88
C MET A 1 -0.16 31.67 13.89
N GLU A 2 -1.17 30.93 13.45
CA GLU A 2 -0.93 29.54 13.07
C GLU A 2 0.13 29.57 11.97
N ILE A 3 1.23 28.84 12.19
CA ILE A 3 2.27 28.70 11.19
C ILE A 3 1.66 27.83 10.09
N ASP A 4 1.70 28.34 8.86
CA ASP A 4 1.36 27.60 7.66
C ASP A 4 2.10 26.24 7.63
N ILE A 5 1.38 25.16 7.30
CA ILE A 5 1.90 23.79 7.39
C ILE A 5 3.13 23.61 6.49
N ARG A 6 3.12 24.16 5.27
CA ARG A 6 4.28 24.10 4.38
C ARG A 6 5.49 24.78 5.01
N THR A 7 5.32 25.98 5.57
CA THR A 7 6.38 26.70 6.27
C THR A 7 6.95 25.88 7.43
N GLN A 8 6.10 25.19 8.19
CA GLN A 8 6.54 24.29 9.25
C GLN A 8 7.34 23.11 8.68
N LEU A 9 6.88 22.45 7.63
CA LEU A 9 7.56 21.32 6.98
C LEU A 9 8.93 21.73 6.42
N LEU A 10 9.02 22.89 5.76
CA LEU A 10 10.26 23.44 5.24
C LEU A 10 11.30 23.68 6.36
N SER A 11 10.87 24.16 7.52
CA SER A 11 11.76 24.35 8.68
C SER A 11 12.28 23.04 9.30
N LEU A 12 11.59 21.92 9.03
CA LEU A 12 11.91 20.58 9.54
C LEU A 12 12.65 19.72 8.51
N ALA A 13 12.89 20.27 7.31
CA ALA A 13 13.51 19.56 6.21
C ALA A 13 15.01 19.35 6.46
N GLU A 14 15.48 18.12 6.24
CA GLU A 14 16.88 17.74 6.42
C GLU A 14 17.49 17.32 5.08
N PRO A 15 18.44 18.08 4.49
CA PRO A 15 18.96 17.81 3.13
C PRO A 15 19.59 16.42 2.94
N GLU A 16 20.28 15.89 3.94
CA GLU A 16 20.86 14.54 3.84
C GLU A 16 19.79 13.44 3.93
N TYR A 17 18.74 13.67 4.73
CA TYR A 17 17.60 12.76 4.79
C TYR A 17 16.73 12.84 3.54
N GLN A 18 16.64 14.01 2.92
CA GLN A 18 15.99 14.25 1.64
C GLN A 18 16.61 13.38 0.54
N LYS A 19 17.94 13.45 0.37
CA LYS A 19 18.68 12.62 -0.61
C LYS A 19 18.46 11.13 -0.39
N PHE A 20 18.54 10.69 0.87
CA PHE A 20 18.30 9.29 1.23
C PHE A 20 16.88 8.85 0.87
N SER A 21 15.87 9.65 1.23
CA SER A 21 14.46 9.32 1.02
C SER A 21 14.07 9.35 -0.46
N ALA A 22 14.56 10.35 -1.22
CA ALA A 22 14.34 10.45 -2.66
C ALA A 22 14.91 9.24 -3.42
N ALA A 23 16.08 8.71 -3.00
CA ALA A 23 16.66 7.52 -3.60
C ALA A 23 15.81 6.24 -3.44
N LEU A 24 14.92 6.19 -2.44
CA LEU A 24 14.00 5.06 -2.22
C LEU A 24 12.72 5.16 -3.05
N ILE A 25 12.40 6.35 -3.56
CA ILE A 25 11.15 6.63 -4.28
C ILE A 25 11.50 7.28 -5.62
N PRO A 26 12.11 6.53 -6.55
CA PRO A 26 12.73 7.10 -7.75
C PRO A 26 11.74 7.71 -8.74
N ASN A 27 10.44 7.49 -8.55
CA ASN A 27 9.39 8.00 -9.44
C ASN A 27 8.87 9.39 -9.07
N ILE A 28 9.40 10.01 -8.01
CA ILE A 28 9.06 11.39 -7.60
C ILE A 28 10.33 12.22 -7.38
N THR A 29 10.19 13.55 -7.42
CA THR A 29 11.31 14.50 -7.27
C THR A 29 11.07 15.57 -6.21
N ASN A 30 9.85 15.67 -5.69
CA ASN A 30 9.32 16.69 -4.78
C ASN A 30 9.43 16.28 -3.31
N VAL A 31 10.56 15.71 -2.90
CA VAL A 31 10.80 15.31 -1.49
C VAL A 31 11.50 16.45 -0.74
N LEU A 32 10.93 16.88 0.39
CA LEU A 32 11.52 17.88 1.28
C LEU A 32 12.60 17.30 2.19
N GLY A 33 12.39 16.07 2.69
CA GLY A 33 13.24 15.42 3.68
C GLY A 33 12.79 15.66 5.12
N VAL A 34 11.49 15.57 5.42
CA VAL A 34 11.00 15.57 6.81
C VAL A 34 10.81 14.15 7.31
N ARG A 35 11.35 13.83 8.50
CA ARG A 35 11.26 12.47 9.04
C ARG A 35 9.82 12.08 9.40
N LEU A 36 9.42 10.86 9.02
CA LEU A 36 8.08 10.33 9.30
C LEU A 36 7.60 10.42 10.77
N PRO A 37 8.46 10.21 11.82
CA PRO A 37 8.03 10.43 13.20
C PRO A 37 7.55 11.85 13.49
N VAL A 38 8.14 12.85 12.83
CA VAL A 38 7.75 14.26 12.96
C VAL A 38 6.41 14.49 12.27
N LEU A 39 6.24 14.01 11.04
CA LEU A 39 4.94 14.06 10.34
C LEU A 39 3.83 13.41 11.15
N ARG A 40 4.09 12.24 11.75
CA ARG A 40 3.11 11.56 12.64
C ARG A 40 2.71 12.40 13.85
N LYS A 41 3.60 13.22 14.39
CA LYS A 41 3.29 14.12 15.51
C LYS A 41 2.36 15.24 15.05
N ILE A 42 2.66 15.86 13.91
CA ILE A 42 1.83 16.92 13.30
C ILE A 42 0.46 16.36 12.93
N ALA A 43 0.41 15.19 12.30
CA ALA A 43 -0.83 14.53 11.88
C ALA A 43 -1.80 14.31 13.04
N LYS A 44 -1.30 13.89 14.20
CA LYS A 44 -2.13 13.71 15.41
C LYS A 44 -2.70 15.02 15.93
N GLN A 45 -1.93 16.11 15.84
CA GLN A 45 -2.39 17.44 16.26
C GLN A 45 -3.50 17.93 15.34
N LEU A 46 -3.30 17.80 14.02
CA LEU A 46 -4.30 18.16 13.01
C LEU A 46 -5.57 17.32 13.14
N ALA A 47 -5.43 15.99 13.30
CA ALA A 47 -6.57 15.08 13.48
C ALA A 47 -7.40 15.36 14.74
N ALA A 48 -6.78 15.95 15.78
CA ALA A 48 -7.47 16.35 17.01
C ALA A 48 -8.12 17.76 16.91
N GLY A 49 -7.74 18.55 15.91
CA GLY A 49 -8.30 19.87 15.61
C GLY A 49 -9.33 19.81 14.48
N ASP A 50 -9.43 20.89 13.72
CA ASP A 50 -10.29 20.96 12.53
C ASP A 50 -9.61 20.31 11.31
N TRP A 51 -9.56 18.98 11.36
CA TRP A 51 -8.97 18.18 10.30
C TRP A 51 -9.72 18.30 8.97
N ARG A 52 -11.02 18.67 9.00
CA ARG A 52 -11.84 18.81 7.79
C ARG A 52 -11.35 19.99 6.97
N THR A 53 -11.26 21.17 7.59
CA THR A 53 -10.70 22.35 6.94
C THR A 53 -9.27 22.10 6.50
N TYR A 54 -8.45 21.44 7.32
CA TYR A 54 -7.09 21.09 6.89
C TYR A 54 -7.08 20.25 5.61
N LEU A 55 -7.84 19.15 5.52
CA LEU A 55 -7.86 18.30 4.32
C LEU A 55 -8.44 19.01 3.09
N GLU A 56 -9.38 19.94 3.28
CA GLU A 56 -9.96 20.74 2.20
C GLU A 56 -8.97 21.76 1.62
N THR A 57 -8.08 22.31 2.43
CA THR A 57 -7.14 23.37 2.04
C THR A 57 -5.69 22.90 1.93
N ALA A 58 -5.40 21.63 2.18
CA ALA A 58 -4.04 21.11 2.18
C ALA A 58 -3.45 21.13 0.77
N ASP A 59 -2.23 21.62 0.66
CA ASP A 59 -1.43 21.50 -0.54
C ASP A 59 -0.95 20.06 -0.76
N ASP A 60 -0.66 19.74 -2.02
CA ASP A 60 -0.18 18.43 -2.49
C ASP A 60 1.13 18.57 -3.31
N GLU A 61 1.89 19.66 -3.13
CA GLU A 61 3.07 19.95 -3.96
C GLU A 61 4.26 19.06 -3.57
N TYR A 62 4.42 18.77 -2.28
CA TYR A 62 5.51 17.96 -1.77
C TYR A 62 5.05 16.60 -1.26
N PHE A 63 5.93 15.60 -1.37
CA PHE A 63 5.71 14.26 -0.83
C PHE A 63 5.24 14.28 0.63
N GLU A 64 5.87 15.11 1.46
CA GLU A 64 5.56 15.23 2.88
C GLU A 64 4.17 15.83 3.14
N GLU A 65 3.65 16.67 2.26
CA GLU A 65 2.30 17.24 2.40
C GLU A 65 1.23 16.18 2.15
N VAL A 66 1.38 15.40 1.07
CA VAL A 66 0.50 14.27 0.75
C VAL A 66 0.61 13.18 1.82
N MET A 67 1.82 12.87 2.27
CA MET A 67 2.05 11.92 3.37
C MET A 67 1.41 12.39 4.68
N LEU A 68 1.42 13.70 4.96
CA LEU A 68 0.80 14.25 6.16
C LEU A 68 -0.72 14.07 6.11
N GLN A 69 -1.37 14.34 4.98
CA GLN A 69 -2.79 14.08 4.79
C GLN A 69 -3.14 12.60 5.00
N ALA A 70 -2.36 11.68 4.43
CA ALA A 70 -2.53 10.23 4.66
C ALA A 70 -2.52 9.89 6.16
N MET A 71 -1.57 10.45 6.90
CA MET A 71 -1.45 10.22 8.35
C MET A 71 -2.57 10.88 9.15
N VAL A 72 -3.06 12.04 8.73
CA VAL A 72 -4.21 12.71 9.36
C VAL A 72 -5.43 11.83 9.22
N ILE A 73 -5.77 11.38 8.00
CA ILE A 73 -6.91 10.48 7.75
C ILE A 73 -6.78 9.18 8.57
N GLY A 74 -5.57 8.64 8.74
CA GLY A 74 -5.33 7.48 9.61
C GLY A 74 -5.56 7.73 11.12
N HIS A 75 -5.69 8.99 11.54
CA HIS A 75 -5.85 9.42 12.93
C HIS A 75 -7.21 10.08 13.24
N VAL A 76 -8.01 10.46 12.24
CA VAL A 76 -9.30 11.10 12.49
C VAL A 76 -10.27 10.17 13.20
N GLN A 77 -11.08 10.74 14.08
CA GLN A 77 -12.24 10.08 14.66
C GLN A 77 -13.48 10.62 13.96
N ALA A 78 -13.97 9.83 12.99
CA ALA A 78 -15.12 10.13 12.17
C ALA A 78 -16.03 8.90 12.14
N ASP A 79 -17.28 9.08 11.74
CA ASP A 79 -18.10 7.93 11.34
C ASP A 79 -17.54 7.29 10.06
N LEU A 80 -18.06 6.10 9.74
CA LEU A 80 -17.56 5.34 8.60
C LEU A 80 -17.77 6.09 7.28
N ASP A 81 -18.94 6.68 7.05
CA ASP A 81 -19.27 7.31 5.77
C ASP A 81 -18.37 8.52 5.50
N GLU A 82 -18.10 9.31 6.54
CA GLU A 82 -17.19 10.44 6.47
C GLU A 82 -15.74 9.99 6.24
N LEU A 83 -15.30 8.92 6.92
CA LEU A 83 -13.97 8.36 6.67
C LEU A 83 -13.83 7.83 5.24
N LEU A 84 -14.85 7.13 4.72
CA LEU A 84 -14.83 6.60 3.35
C LEU A 84 -14.73 7.73 2.31
N LYS A 85 -15.44 8.84 2.50
CA LYS A 85 -15.32 10.03 1.64
C LYS A 85 -13.92 10.64 1.70
N ALA A 86 -13.32 10.72 2.88
CA ALA A 86 -11.95 11.22 3.03
C ALA A 86 -10.94 10.29 2.33
N ILE A 87 -11.13 8.97 2.41
CA ILE A 87 -10.30 7.99 1.68
C ILE A 87 -10.50 8.16 0.17
N GLU A 88 -11.73 8.22 -0.31
CA GLU A 88 -12.07 8.38 -1.73
C GLU A 88 -11.44 9.63 -2.33
N ALA A 89 -11.50 10.76 -1.61
CA ALA A 89 -10.87 12.02 -2.03
C ALA A 89 -9.33 11.96 -2.00
N PHE A 90 -8.75 11.12 -1.13
CA PHE A 90 -7.30 11.03 -0.96
C PHE A 90 -6.63 10.07 -1.95
N VAL A 91 -7.27 8.95 -2.30
CA VAL A 91 -6.64 7.91 -3.15
C VAL A 91 -6.08 8.45 -4.48
N PRO A 92 -6.75 9.38 -5.21
CA PRO A 92 -6.21 9.96 -6.44
C PRO A 92 -4.90 10.76 -6.25
N LYS A 93 -4.56 11.17 -5.02
CA LYS A 93 -3.33 11.89 -4.69
C LYS A 93 -2.11 10.97 -4.54
N ILE A 94 -2.32 9.65 -4.52
CA ILE A 94 -1.24 8.68 -4.33
C ILE A 94 -0.48 8.49 -5.65
N ASP A 95 0.78 8.91 -5.67
CA ASP A 95 1.66 8.78 -6.84
C ASP A 95 2.90 7.91 -6.58
N ASN A 96 3.03 7.35 -5.38
CA ASN A 96 4.19 6.55 -5.00
C ASN A 96 3.86 5.47 -3.96
N TRP A 97 4.71 4.44 -3.91
CA TRP A 97 4.53 3.29 -3.04
C TRP A 97 4.58 3.65 -1.54
N SER A 98 5.37 4.66 -1.15
CA SER A 98 5.59 5.00 0.25
C SER A 98 4.35 5.65 0.87
N VAL A 99 3.72 6.60 0.16
CA VAL A 99 2.43 7.19 0.54
C VAL A 99 1.36 6.10 0.60
N CYS A 100 1.23 5.28 -0.44
CA CYS A 100 0.25 4.20 -0.51
C CYS A 100 0.34 3.26 0.70
N ASP A 101 1.53 2.73 0.97
CA ASP A 101 1.74 1.71 1.99
C ASP A 101 1.55 2.31 3.41
N SER A 102 2.04 3.54 3.62
CA SER A 102 1.87 4.26 4.88
C SER A 102 0.40 4.59 5.17
N PHE A 103 -0.33 5.03 4.15
CA PHE A 103 -1.75 5.31 4.23
C PHE A 103 -2.55 4.06 4.61
N CYS A 104 -2.37 2.97 3.86
CA CYS A 104 -3.03 1.69 4.13
C CYS A 104 -2.74 1.18 5.55
N ALA A 105 -1.50 1.30 6.03
CA ALA A 105 -1.14 0.88 7.40
C ALA A 105 -1.80 1.75 8.49
N GLY A 106 -2.11 3.01 8.17
CA GLY A 106 -2.79 3.97 9.03
C GLY A 106 -4.28 3.71 9.21
N LEU A 107 -4.96 3.12 8.21
CA LEU A 107 -6.42 2.88 8.18
C LEU A 107 -6.88 1.74 9.09
N LYS A 108 -6.46 1.74 10.36
CA LYS A 108 -6.74 0.70 11.36
C LYS A 108 -8.23 0.52 11.65
N TYR A 109 -9.04 1.52 11.36
CA TYR A 109 -10.51 1.48 11.50
C TYR A 109 -11.15 0.36 10.66
N THR A 110 -10.47 -0.06 9.58
CA THR A 110 -10.83 -1.24 8.78
C THR A 110 -11.05 -2.51 9.61
N LYS A 111 -10.33 -2.68 10.72
CA LYS A 111 -10.50 -3.85 11.60
C LYS A 111 -11.88 -3.89 12.26
N VAL A 112 -12.48 -2.74 12.50
CA VAL A 112 -13.81 -2.62 13.12
C VAL A 112 -14.90 -2.77 12.05
N HIS A 113 -14.68 -2.20 10.87
CA HIS A 113 -15.66 -2.19 9.76
C HIS A 113 -15.16 -3.00 8.56
N SER A 114 -14.72 -4.23 8.80
CA SER A 114 -14.09 -5.07 7.77
C SER A 114 -15.02 -5.34 6.58
N GLU A 115 -16.29 -5.64 6.82
CA GLU A 115 -17.22 -5.98 5.74
C GLU A 115 -17.64 -4.76 4.88
N PRO A 116 -18.02 -3.60 5.45
CA PRO A 116 -18.22 -2.38 4.66
C PRO A 116 -16.96 -1.94 3.91
N MET A 117 -15.78 -2.00 4.55
CA MET A 117 -14.53 -1.63 3.91
C MET A 117 -14.16 -2.61 2.79
N TRP A 118 -14.46 -3.91 2.93
CA TRP A 118 -14.28 -4.88 1.85
C TRP A 118 -15.08 -4.50 0.60
N ALA A 119 -16.35 -4.11 0.78
CA ALA A 119 -17.21 -3.66 -0.30
C ALA A 119 -16.67 -2.36 -0.95
N PHE A 120 -16.22 -1.41 -0.13
CA PHE A 120 -15.60 -0.17 -0.58
C PHE A 120 -14.33 -0.38 -1.40
N LEU A 121 -13.55 -1.43 -1.12
CA LEU A 121 -12.30 -1.72 -1.83
C LEU A 121 -12.50 -2.33 -3.23
N GLN A 122 -13.69 -2.87 -3.54
CA GLN A 122 -13.93 -3.60 -4.80
C GLN A 122 -13.68 -2.78 -6.08
N PRO A 123 -14.10 -1.50 -6.18
CA PRO A 123 -13.80 -0.69 -7.35
C PRO A 123 -12.30 -0.50 -7.57
N TYR A 124 -11.52 -0.28 -6.50
CA TYR A 124 -10.07 -0.09 -6.58
C TYR A 124 -9.34 -1.33 -7.09
N LEU A 125 -9.80 -2.53 -6.71
CA LEU A 125 -9.23 -3.80 -7.21
C LEU A 125 -9.51 -4.06 -8.70
N ARG A 126 -10.46 -3.33 -9.28
CA ARG A 126 -10.87 -3.42 -10.69
C ARG A 126 -10.52 -2.16 -11.50
N SER A 127 -9.81 -1.21 -10.89
CA SER A 127 -9.40 0.02 -11.54
C SER A 127 -8.33 -0.25 -12.60
N ASP A 128 -8.18 0.70 -13.53
CA ASP A 128 -7.06 0.75 -14.48
C ASP A 128 -5.93 1.69 -13.99
N GLN A 129 -6.08 2.32 -12.82
CA GLN A 129 -5.09 3.24 -12.26
C GLN A 129 -4.11 2.48 -11.34
N GLU A 130 -2.81 2.64 -11.59
CA GLU A 130 -1.73 1.92 -10.88
C GLU A 130 -1.85 2.01 -9.36
N TYR A 131 -2.05 3.21 -8.81
CA TYR A 131 -2.07 3.42 -7.37
C TYR A 131 -3.44 3.17 -6.72
N GLU A 132 -4.53 3.20 -7.48
CA GLU A 132 -5.83 2.69 -7.01
C GLU A 132 -5.76 1.19 -6.79
N ILE A 133 -5.26 0.43 -7.77
CA ILE A 133 -5.07 -1.02 -7.63
C ILE A 133 -4.11 -1.30 -6.47
N ARG A 134 -2.98 -0.57 -6.38
CA ARG A 134 -2.02 -0.75 -5.28
C ARG A 134 -2.69 -0.51 -3.93
N PHE A 135 -3.47 0.55 -3.78
CA PHE A 135 -4.21 0.85 -2.57
C PHE A 135 -5.12 -0.33 -2.19
N GLY A 136 -5.95 -0.82 -3.12
CA GLY A 136 -6.81 -1.99 -2.90
C GLY A 136 -6.01 -3.20 -2.41
N VAL A 137 -4.94 -3.56 -3.12
CA VAL A 137 -4.10 -4.74 -2.80
C VAL A 137 -3.42 -4.62 -1.44
N VAL A 138 -2.88 -3.45 -1.10
CA VAL A 138 -2.18 -3.24 0.18
C VAL A 138 -3.17 -3.20 1.35
N MET A 139 -4.40 -2.73 1.13
CA MET A 139 -5.48 -2.87 2.11
C MET A 139 -5.82 -4.35 2.38
N LEU A 140 -5.92 -5.18 1.34
CA LEU A 140 -6.10 -6.63 1.48
C LEU A 140 -4.98 -7.26 2.31
N LEU A 141 -3.72 -6.93 1.97
CA LEU A 141 -2.53 -7.41 2.66
C LEU A 141 -2.55 -7.09 4.17
N ASN A 142 -2.93 -5.86 4.52
CA ASN A 142 -2.89 -5.39 5.89
C ASN A 142 -4.01 -5.98 6.76
N PHE A 143 -5.21 -6.17 6.20
CA PHE A 143 -6.41 -6.38 7.01
C PHE A 143 -7.22 -7.66 6.71
N TYR A 144 -7.00 -8.35 5.59
CA TYR A 144 -7.89 -9.43 5.13
C TYR A 144 -7.22 -10.79 4.91
N LEU A 145 -5.99 -10.98 5.42
CA LEU A 145 -5.26 -12.24 5.32
C LEU A 145 -5.60 -13.22 6.47
N ASP A 146 -6.89 -13.36 6.78
CA ASP A 146 -7.41 -14.31 7.77
C ASP A 146 -8.29 -15.37 7.08
N GLU A 147 -8.70 -16.38 7.84
CA GLU A 147 -9.47 -17.53 7.34
C GLU A 147 -10.82 -17.10 6.71
N ARG A 148 -11.44 -16.01 7.18
CA ARG A 148 -12.74 -15.55 6.67
C ARG A 148 -12.62 -15.01 5.24
N TYR A 149 -11.51 -14.34 4.92
CA TYR A 149 -11.37 -13.60 3.66
C TYR A 149 -10.34 -14.19 2.69
N ILE A 150 -9.50 -15.15 3.12
CA ILE A 150 -8.35 -15.59 2.34
C ILE A 150 -8.70 -16.06 0.92
N ASP A 151 -9.76 -16.85 0.73
CA ASP A 151 -10.16 -17.33 -0.59
C ASP A 151 -10.57 -16.17 -1.52
N GLN A 152 -11.30 -15.20 -0.96
CA GLN A 152 -11.74 -14.01 -1.69
C GLN A 152 -10.55 -13.11 -2.03
N VAL A 153 -9.59 -12.96 -1.12
CA VAL A 153 -8.35 -12.22 -1.37
C VAL A 153 -7.56 -12.87 -2.50
N LEU A 154 -7.30 -14.18 -2.43
CA LEU A 154 -6.53 -14.88 -3.47
C LEU A 154 -7.23 -14.80 -4.83
N SER A 155 -8.56 -14.94 -4.86
CA SER A 155 -9.34 -14.77 -6.09
C SER A 155 -9.23 -13.35 -6.65
N ALA A 156 -9.34 -12.31 -5.81
CA ALA A 156 -9.21 -10.93 -6.25
C ALA A 156 -7.80 -10.63 -6.79
N LEU A 157 -6.76 -11.09 -6.09
CA LEU A 157 -5.37 -10.94 -6.53
C LEU A 157 -5.11 -11.64 -7.87
N ASP A 158 -5.72 -12.81 -8.10
CA ASP A 158 -5.58 -13.56 -9.36
C ASP A 158 -6.35 -12.95 -10.53
N GLN A 159 -7.26 -12.01 -10.30
CA GLN A 159 -7.99 -11.31 -11.35
C GLN A 159 -7.30 -10.03 -11.81
N ILE A 160 -6.37 -9.49 -11.03
CA ILE A 160 -5.66 -8.25 -11.38
C ILE A 160 -4.75 -8.51 -12.59
N ARG A 161 -4.98 -7.76 -13.67
CA ARG A 161 -4.17 -7.76 -14.89
C ARG A 161 -3.72 -6.34 -15.16
N HIS A 162 -2.47 -6.04 -14.82
CA HIS A 162 -1.91 -4.70 -15.00
C HIS A 162 -0.41 -4.77 -15.25
N GLU A 163 0.09 -3.96 -16.18
CA GLU A 163 1.50 -3.99 -16.57
C GLU A 163 2.42 -3.22 -15.62
N ALA A 164 1.88 -2.25 -14.90
CA ALA A 164 2.69 -1.36 -14.07
C ALA A 164 3.40 -2.09 -12.92
N TYR A 165 4.64 -1.68 -12.70
CA TYR A 165 5.56 -2.34 -11.79
C TYR A 165 5.05 -2.36 -10.36
N TYR A 166 4.50 -1.25 -9.84
CA TYR A 166 4.09 -1.20 -8.43
C TYR A 166 2.82 -2.01 -8.17
N VAL A 167 1.96 -2.25 -9.16
CA VAL A 167 0.84 -3.20 -9.05
C VAL A 167 1.38 -4.63 -8.94
N LYS A 168 2.21 -5.07 -9.89
CA LYS A 168 2.79 -6.42 -9.88
C LYS A 168 3.54 -6.71 -8.58
N MET A 169 4.27 -5.72 -8.08
CA MET A 169 4.99 -5.83 -6.80
C MET A 169 4.08 -5.90 -5.58
N ALA A 170 2.96 -5.16 -5.57
CA ALA A 170 1.97 -5.23 -4.50
C ALA A 170 1.28 -6.59 -4.46
N VAL A 171 0.84 -7.11 -5.61
CA VAL A 171 0.20 -8.43 -5.73
C VAL A 171 1.15 -9.53 -5.26
N ALA A 172 2.39 -9.52 -5.75
CA ALA A 172 3.42 -10.48 -5.33
C ALA A 172 3.68 -10.42 -3.82
N TRP A 173 3.68 -9.21 -3.24
CA TRP A 173 3.84 -9.04 -1.79
C TRP A 173 2.64 -9.56 -1.01
N ALA A 174 1.42 -9.24 -1.43
CA ALA A 174 0.20 -9.73 -0.80
C ALA A 174 0.14 -11.26 -0.77
N ILE A 175 0.46 -11.92 -1.89
CA ILE A 175 0.53 -13.40 -1.96
C ILE A 175 1.58 -13.96 -1.00
N SER A 176 2.77 -13.35 -0.92
CA SER A 176 3.80 -13.82 0.01
C SER A 176 3.38 -13.71 1.47
N MET A 177 2.63 -12.67 1.82
CA MET A 177 2.10 -12.48 3.16
C MET A 177 0.92 -13.42 3.42
N ALA A 178 0.09 -13.67 2.41
CA ALA A 178 -0.98 -14.68 2.44
C ALA A 178 -0.40 -16.05 2.75
N TYR A 179 0.72 -16.43 2.10
CA TYR A 179 1.40 -17.69 2.37
C TYR A 179 1.90 -17.80 3.82
N VAL A 180 2.46 -16.72 4.36
CA VAL A 180 2.94 -16.70 5.75
C VAL A 180 1.81 -16.86 6.77
N LYS A 181 0.60 -16.38 6.46
CA LYS A 181 -0.55 -16.40 7.37
C LYS A 181 -1.49 -17.59 7.16
N GLN A 182 -1.62 -18.05 5.93
CA GLN A 182 -2.55 -19.08 5.46
C GLN A 182 -1.84 -20.02 4.45
N PRO A 183 -0.84 -20.79 4.90
CA PRO A 183 0.09 -21.48 4.01
C PRO A 183 -0.57 -22.56 3.16
N GLU A 184 -1.51 -23.35 3.70
CA GLU A 184 -2.16 -24.44 3.00
C GLU A 184 -3.01 -23.94 1.83
N VAL A 185 -3.90 -22.99 2.10
CA VAL A 185 -4.79 -22.38 1.10
C VAL A 185 -3.97 -21.65 0.03
N THR A 186 -2.97 -20.87 0.46
CA THR A 186 -2.11 -20.13 -0.47
C THR A 186 -1.24 -21.06 -1.32
N MET A 187 -0.76 -22.19 -0.78
CA MET A 187 -0.03 -23.20 -1.55
C MET A 187 -0.92 -23.84 -2.63
N CYS A 188 -2.18 -24.15 -2.29
CA CYS A 188 -3.14 -24.66 -3.26
C CYS A 188 -3.34 -23.67 -4.43
N TYR A 189 -3.51 -22.40 -4.09
CA TYR A 189 -3.60 -21.30 -5.06
C TYR A 189 -2.34 -21.16 -5.92
N LEU A 190 -1.15 -21.19 -5.33
CA LEU A 190 0.12 -21.09 -6.07
C LEU A 190 0.29 -22.20 -7.12
N LYS A 191 -0.33 -23.36 -6.92
CA LYS A 191 -0.35 -24.46 -7.91
C LYS A 191 -1.37 -24.25 -9.04
N HIS A 192 -2.39 -23.40 -8.87
CA HIS A 192 -3.54 -23.28 -9.79
C HIS A 192 -3.94 -21.82 -10.10
N ASN A 193 -2.99 -20.88 -10.12
CA ASN A 193 -3.25 -19.47 -10.40
C ASN A 193 -3.07 -19.10 -11.88
N THR A 194 -3.57 -17.93 -12.25
CA THR A 194 -3.52 -17.36 -13.59
C THR A 194 -2.65 -16.10 -13.70
N LEU A 195 -1.83 -15.81 -12.69
CA LEU A 195 -0.86 -14.71 -12.66
C LEU A 195 0.13 -14.77 -13.83
N ASP A 196 0.61 -13.59 -14.25
CA ASP A 196 1.76 -13.49 -15.15
C ASP A 196 3.05 -14.01 -14.52
N ASP A 197 4.01 -14.42 -15.36
CA ASP A 197 5.26 -15.03 -14.92
C ASP A 197 6.09 -14.12 -14.01
N PHE A 198 6.04 -12.80 -14.21
CA PHE A 198 6.81 -11.86 -13.39
C PHE A 198 6.22 -11.80 -11.98
N THR A 199 4.92 -11.53 -11.86
CA THR A 199 4.22 -11.42 -10.57
C THR A 199 4.30 -12.73 -9.79
N TYR A 200 4.05 -13.86 -10.45
CA TYR A 200 4.15 -15.18 -9.85
C TYR A 200 5.57 -15.45 -9.31
N ASN A 201 6.60 -15.26 -10.13
CA ASN A 201 7.98 -15.50 -9.70
C ASN A 201 8.43 -14.53 -8.59
N LYS A 202 7.92 -13.30 -8.58
CA LYS A 202 8.15 -12.34 -7.49
C LYS A 202 7.47 -12.76 -6.19
N ALA A 203 6.26 -13.34 -6.25
CA ALA A 203 5.61 -13.89 -5.07
C ALA A 203 6.45 -15.03 -4.46
N LEU A 204 6.90 -15.98 -5.28
CA LEU A 204 7.78 -17.07 -4.83
C LEU A 204 9.09 -16.54 -4.23
N GLN A 205 9.71 -15.54 -4.88
CA GLN A 205 10.91 -14.89 -4.34
C GLN A 205 10.65 -14.34 -2.94
N LYS A 206 9.59 -13.54 -2.76
CA LYS A 206 9.25 -12.91 -1.48
C LYS A 206 8.91 -13.93 -0.39
N ILE A 207 8.26 -15.05 -0.75
CA ILE A 207 8.05 -16.18 0.18
C ILE A 207 9.40 -16.71 0.67
N THR A 208 10.38 -16.88 -0.22
CA THR A 208 11.69 -17.41 0.16
C THR A 208 12.58 -16.45 0.95
N GLU A 209 12.31 -15.16 0.87
CA GLU A 209 12.99 -14.11 1.65
C GLU A 209 12.45 -14.02 3.09
N SER A 210 11.26 -14.54 3.36
CA SER A 210 10.67 -14.56 4.70
C SER A 210 11.43 -15.46 5.66
N TYR A 211 11.79 -14.95 6.84
CA TYR A 211 12.38 -15.74 7.92
C TYR A 211 11.39 -16.72 8.56
N ARG A 212 10.07 -16.57 8.31
CA ARG A 212 9.02 -17.42 8.87
C ARG A 212 8.80 -18.72 8.08
N VAL A 213 9.49 -18.88 6.95
CA VAL A 213 9.40 -20.07 6.10
C VAL A 213 10.66 -20.91 6.29
N ASP A 214 10.50 -22.20 6.55
CA ASP A 214 11.59 -23.12 6.81
C ASP A 214 12.41 -23.46 5.53
N PRO A 215 13.64 -23.97 5.66
CA PRO A 215 14.51 -24.26 4.51
C PRO A 215 13.94 -25.25 3.49
N GLU A 216 13.23 -26.28 3.93
CA GLU A 216 12.67 -27.31 3.05
C GLU A 216 11.54 -26.72 2.20
N THR A 217 10.63 -25.99 2.82
CA THR A 217 9.59 -25.23 2.13
C THR A 217 10.18 -24.23 1.15
N LYS A 218 11.26 -23.52 1.51
CA LYS A 218 11.94 -22.60 0.58
C LYS A 218 12.50 -23.32 -0.63
N GLN A 219 13.03 -24.53 -0.49
CA GLN A 219 13.52 -25.32 -1.61
C GLN A 219 12.38 -25.72 -2.55
N MET A 220 11.24 -26.16 -2.01
CA MET A 220 10.03 -26.42 -2.78
C MET A 220 9.54 -25.18 -3.52
N ILE A 221 9.40 -24.03 -2.85
CA ILE A 221 8.94 -22.79 -3.48
C ILE A 221 9.88 -22.36 -4.62
N ARG A 222 11.20 -22.56 -4.49
CA ARG A 222 12.16 -22.26 -5.56
C ARG A 222 11.99 -23.16 -6.78
N SER A 223 11.60 -24.42 -6.61
CA SER A 223 11.40 -25.34 -7.73
C SER A 223 10.13 -25.02 -8.55
N MET A 224 9.20 -24.24 -7.97
CA MET A 224 7.96 -23.83 -8.62
C MET A 224 8.11 -22.67 -9.62
N LYS A 225 9.30 -22.05 -9.76
CA LYS A 225 9.50 -20.88 -10.63
C LYS A 225 9.19 -21.19 -12.10
N ARG A 226 8.44 -20.30 -12.74
CA ARG A 226 8.14 -20.37 -14.18
C ARG A 226 9.28 -19.78 -15.00
N LYS A 227 9.55 -20.37 -16.17
CA LYS A 227 10.53 -19.84 -17.11
C LYS A 227 9.97 -18.58 -17.77
N VAL A 228 10.57 -17.42 -17.48
CA VAL A 228 10.23 -16.18 -18.18
C VAL A 228 10.64 -16.32 -19.64
N LYS A 229 9.67 -16.43 -20.56
CA LYS A 229 9.97 -16.30 -22.00
C LYS A 229 10.37 -14.85 -22.24
N LYS A 230 11.63 -14.60 -22.64
CA LYS A 230 12.00 -13.31 -23.20
C LYS A 230 11.12 -13.09 -24.43
N GLN A 231 10.25 -12.08 -24.42
CA GLN A 231 9.63 -11.60 -25.64
C GLN A 231 10.78 -11.19 -26.56
N ALA A 232 10.84 -11.80 -27.75
CA ALA A 232 11.71 -11.33 -28.80
C ALA A 232 11.24 -9.91 -29.14
N THR A 233 12.05 -8.91 -28.79
CA THR A 233 11.92 -7.56 -29.35
C THR A 233 12.10 -7.69 -30.86
N SER A 234 10.98 -7.63 -31.58
CA SER A 234 10.91 -7.32 -33.01
C SER A 234 11.02 -5.82 -33.21
#